data_AF-A0A953FHE5-F1
#
_entry.id   AF-A0A953FHE5-F1
#
_cell.length_a   1.000
_cell.length_b   1.000
_cell.length_c   1.000
_cell.angle_alpha   90.00
_cell.angle_beta   90.00
_cell.angle_gamma   90.00
#
_symmetry.space_group_name_H-M   'P 1'
#
loop_
_entity.id
_entity.type
_entity.pdbx_description
1 polymer ?
#
loop_
_entity_poly.entity_id
_entity_poly.type
_entity_poly.pdbx_seq_one_letter_code
_entity_poly.pdbx_strand_id
1 'polypeptide(L)'
;MRTAIHTTAALLLVLVACRKEENPFAQLEHRSPNPPSEALPQDNFAWLHQRVFRPVCANSGCHDGTFEPEFRSIGSAYNSLVLAPVIANDPGETFTYRVVPGDPAASFLHERLTVFVPNTSGMMPLETDGPDWPENHVQYIDAITSWIQSGAKDMFGNPPTVGDLEPQVTGFLVFPHGSTNGAYPRGEGEGVQPIEVPATNVDLWFSFADDGTPASELGHNTMRIATSLLGFATVPELPLATDASMNGPDFGGSSTVFTHKGDLDLSGYAPGTLLFVRVYVDDGEHDGPTGIPDDGTGPPMVDYFTLRITA
;
A
#
# COMPACT_ATOMS: atom_id res chain seq x y z
N MET A 1 68.95 39.20 0.72
CA MET A 1 67.68 39.54 0.04
C MET A 1 66.70 38.37 0.09
N ARG A 2 66.34 37.88 1.29
CA ARG A 2 65.57 36.63 1.48
C ARG A 2 64.27 36.80 2.27
N THR A 3 63.82 38.04 2.47
CA THR A 3 62.67 38.36 3.34
C THR A 3 61.51 39.03 2.62
N ALA A 4 61.56 39.18 1.29
CA ALA A 4 60.52 39.87 0.51
C ALA A 4 59.59 38.94 -0.30
N ILE A 5 59.79 37.61 -0.25
CA ILE A 5 59.01 36.65 -1.06
C ILE A 5 57.91 35.94 -0.23
N HIS A 6 57.99 35.98 1.11
CA HIS A 6 57.01 35.27 1.97
C HIS A 6 55.78 36.10 2.37
N THR A 7 55.79 37.42 2.16
CA THR A 7 54.65 38.29 2.48
C THR A 7 53.62 38.41 1.36
N THR A 8 53.97 38.07 0.12
CA THR A 8 53.03 38.11 -1.03
C THR A 8 52.19 36.84 -1.18
N ALA A 9 52.66 35.68 -0.69
CA ALA A 9 51.89 34.43 -0.77
C ALA A 9 50.77 34.33 0.28
N ALA A 10 50.95 34.92 1.46
CA ALA A 10 49.94 34.89 2.53
C ALA A 10 48.74 35.81 2.27
N LEU A 11 48.92 36.88 1.46
CA LEU A 11 47.83 37.82 1.15
C LEU A 11 46.92 37.34 0.02
N LEU A 12 47.38 36.40 -0.82
CA LEU A 12 46.54 35.80 -1.88
C LEU A 12 45.64 34.66 -1.38
N LEU A 13 45.98 34.01 -0.26
CA LEU A 13 45.22 32.88 0.28
C LEU A 13 43.98 33.29 1.10
N VAL A 14 43.86 34.57 1.50
CA VAL A 14 42.72 35.05 2.31
C VAL A 14 41.50 35.44 1.44
N LEU A 15 41.67 35.58 0.12
CA LEU A 15 40.59 35.97 -0.80
C LEU A 15 39.77 34.80 -1.37
N VAL A 16 40.11 33.56 -1.02
CA VAL A 16 39.38 32.34 -1.44
C VAL A 16 38.53 31.75 -0.31
N ALA A 17 38.51 32.38 0.87
CA ALA A 17 37.69 31.95 1.99
C ALA A 17 36.34 32.69 2.00
N CYS A 18 35.26 31.92 1.79
CA CYS A 18 33.85 32.30 1.91
C CYS A 18 33.28 33.23 0.82
N ARG A 19 33.09 32.71 -0.39
CA ARG A 19 31.88 33.10 -1.13
C ARG A 19 30.68 32.55 -0.36
N LYS A 20 29.84 33.43 0.19
CA LYS A 20 28.52 33.06 0.70
C LYS A 20 27.81 32.37 -0.46
N GLU A 21 27.55 31.06 -0.34
CA GLU A 21 26.69 30.38 -1.30
C GLU A 21 25.35 31.12 -1.31
N GLU A 22 25.02 31.71 -2.45
CA GLU A 22 23.78 32.42 -2.63
C GLU A 22 22.71 31.33 -2.69
N ASN A 23 21.79 31.33 -1.72
CA ASN A 23 20.71 30.36 -1.69
C ASN A 23 19.94 30.48 -3.02
N PRO A 24 19.94 29.45 -3.88
CA PRO A 24 19.30 29.53 -5.20
C PRO A 24 17.78 29.73 -5.12
N PHE A 25 17.21 29.56 -3.92
CA PHE A 25 15.80 29.80 -3.63
C PHE A 25 15.52 31.21 -3.07
N ALA A 26 16.55 32.03 -2.79
CA ALA A 26 16.37 33.37 -2.20
C ALA A 26 15.66 34.37 -3.13
N GLN A 27 15.66 34.10 -4.44
CA GLN A 27 14.99 34.92 -5.45
C GLN A 27 13.63 34.34 -5.88
N LEU A 28 13.24 33.18 -5.35
CA LEU A 28 11.90 32.67 -5.60
C LEU A 28 10.92 33.51 -4.78
N GLU A 29 10.03 34.22 -5.47
CA GLU A 29 8.80 34.69 -4.82
C GLU A 29 8.06 33.44 -4.34
N HIS A 30 8.04 33.22 -3.02
CA HIS A 30 7.07 32.32 -2.40
C HIS A 30 5.67 32.96 -2.53
N ARG A 31 5.10 32.92 -3.74
CA ARG A 31 3.66 33.03 -3.88
C ARG A 31 3.14 31.77 -3.22
N SER A 32 2.52 31.88 -2.04
CA SER A 32 1.76 30.79 -1.48
C SER A 32 0.75 30.39 -2.56
N PRO A 33 0.93 29.26 -3.26
CA PRO A 33 0.09 28.94 -4.41
C PRO A 33 -1.30 28.50 -3.95
N ASN A 34 -1.44 28.22 -2.66
CA ASN A 34 -2.68 27.80 -2.04
C ASN A 34 -3.36 29.04 -1.44
N PRO A 35 -4.68 29.23 -1.70
CA PRO A 35 -5.45 30.22 -0.97
C PRO A 35 -5.28 29.97 0.54
N PRO A 36 -5.24 31.02 1.38
CA PRO A 36 -5.29 30.83 2.83
C PRO A 36 -6.52 29.97 3.16
N SER A 37 -6.40 29.00 4.08
CA SER A 37 -7.52 28.12 4.49
C SER A 37 -8.79 28.89 4.81
N GLU A 38 -8.66 30.10 5.33
CA GLU A 38 -9.76 31.03 5.64
C GLU A 38 -10.70 31.31 4.45
N ALA A 39 -10.22 31.11 3.21
CA ALA A 39 -11.01 31.29 1.99
C ALA A 39 -11.74 30.02 1.53
N LEU A 40 -11.48 28.86 2.15
CA LEU A 40 -12.15 27.60 1.84
C LEU A 40 -13.39 27.40 2.73
N PRO A 41 -14.46 26.79 2.23
CA PRO A 41 -15.57 26.32 3.06
C PRO A 41 -15.08 25.39 4.17
N GLN A 42 -15.70 25.46 5.35
CA GLN A 42 -15.25 24.67 6.51
C GLN A 42 -15.45 23.16 6.33
N ASP A 43 -16.40 22.76 5.49
CA ASP A 43 -16.67 21.39 5.08
C ASP A 43 -15.81 20.94 3.89
N ASN A 44 -14.88 21.77 3.40
CA ASN A 44 -13.90 21.35 2.39
C ASN A 44 -12.74 20.59 3.06
N PHE A 45 -12.32 19.47 2.48
CA PHE A 45 -11.29 18.63 3.08
C PHE A 45 -9.92 19.33 3.23
N ALA A 46 -9.55 20.27 2.35
CA ALA A 46 -8.33 21.05 2.54
C ALA A 46 -8.42 22.01 3.73
N TRP A 47 -9.60 22.55 4.02
CA TRP A 47 -9.82 23.32 5.25
C TRP A 47 -9.64 22.43 6.48
N LEU A 48 -10.30 21.27 6.49
CA LEU A 48 -10.22 20.30 7.59
C LEU A 48 -8.80 19.81 7.82
N HIS A 49 -8.06 19.51 6.75
CA HIS A 49 -6.66 19.09 6.87
C HIS A 49 -5.79 20.17 7.50
N GLN A 50 -5.92 21.41 7.03
CA GLN A 50 -5.09 22.52 7.48
C GLN A 50 -5.44 22.99 8.90
N ARG A 51 -6.71 22.94 9.29
CA ARG A 51 -7.20 23.48 10.57
C ARG A 51 -7.35 22.42 11.65
N VAL A 52 -7.54 21.15 11.27
CA VAL A 52 -7.84 20.07 12.22
C VAL A 52 -6.84 18.91 12.09
N PHE A 53 -6.88 18.12 11.02
CA PHE A 53 -6.16 16.85 10.96
C PHE A 53 -4.64 17.00 11.11
N ARG A 54 -4.03 17.95 10.42
CA ARG A 54 -2.59 18.17 10.53
C ARG A 54 -2.16 18.76 11.88
N PRO A 55 -2.74 19.89 12.36
CA PRO A 55 -2.25 20.52 13.59
C PRO A 55 -2.67 19.80 14.87
N VAL A 56 -3.74 19.00 14.86
CA VAL A 56 -4.30 18.37 16.06
C VAL A 56 -4.01 16.87 16.10
N CYS A 57 -4.03 16.19 14.96
CA CYS A 57 -3.94 14.73 14.92
C CYS A 57 -2.55 14.22 14.49
N ALA A 58 -1.83 14.93 13.61
CA ALA A 58 -0.50 14.54 13.10
C ALA A 58 0.65 14.74 14.10
N ASN A 59 0.43 14.41 15.38
CA ASN A 59 1.43 14.54 16.44
C ASN A 59 2.35 13.32 16.47
N SER A 60 3.58 13.53 16.95
CA SER A 60 4.58 12.47 17.08
C SER A 60 4.02 11.32 17.93
N GLY A 61 4.04 10.09 17.39
CA GLY A 61 3.50 8.90 18.05
C GLY A 61 1.96 8.78 18.06
N CYS A 62 1.23 9.71 17.44
CA CYS A 62 -0.24 9.66 17.34
C CYS A 62 -0.73 9.33 15.93
N HIS A 63 -0.44 10.18 14.92
CA HIS A 63 -0.81 9.94 13.52
C HIS A 63 0.21 10.61 12.58
N ASP A 64 1.48 10.47 12.95
CA ASP A 64 2.66 11.03 12.28
C ASP A 64 3.19 10.18 11.13
N GLY A 65 2.38 9.22 10.65
CA GLY A 65 2.71 8.33 9.55
C GLY A 65 3.56 7.12 9.91
N THR A 66 3.65 6.80 11.20
CA THR A 66 4.14 5.48 11.66
C THR A 66 3.07 4.38 11.53
N PHE A 67 1.79 4.75 11.50
CA PHE A 67 0.64 3.88 11.29
C PHE A 67 -0.55 4.66 10.73
N GLU A 68 -1.60 3.95 10.33
CA GLU A 68 -2.82 4.56 9.82
C GLU A 68 -3.93 4.76 10.87
N PRO A 69 -4.80 5.78 10.72
CA PRO A 69 -4.74 6.82 9.68
C PRO A 69 -3.54 7.76 9.90
N GLU A 70 -3.03 8.41 8.85
CA GLU A 70 -1.95 9.40 8.97
C GLU A 70 -2.32 10.74 8.35
N PHE A 71 -1.91 11.83 9.00
CA PHE A 71 -2.44 13.16 8.68
C PHE A 71 -1.36 14.17 8.23
N ARG A 72 -0.14 13.74 7.91
CA ARG A 72 0.96 14.66 7.57
C ARG A 72 0.74 15.33 6.22
N SER A 73 0.23 14.57 5.25
CA SER A 73 -0.13 15.09 3.93
C SER A 73 -1.64 15.03 3.72
N ILE A 74 -2.15 15.94 2.87
CA ILE A 74 -3.58 15.99 2.58
C ILE A 74 -4.07 14.73 1.85
N GLY A 75 -3.28 14.18 0.93
CA GLY A 75 -3.64 12.96 0.21
C GLY A 75 -3.69 11.75 1.13
N SER A 76 -2.66 11.57 1.96
CA SER A 76 -2.63 10.45 2.91
C SER A 76 -3.72 10.57 3.97
N ALA A 77 -4.04 11.79 4.43
CA ALA A 77 -5.15 12.03 5.34
C ALA A 77 -6.48 11.56 4.72
N TYR A 78 -6.74 11.90 3.45
CA TYR A 78 -7.98 11.52 2.78
C TYR A 78 -8.06 10.01 2.55
N ASN A 79 -7.03 9.45 1.91
CA ASN A 79 -7.00 8.05 1.47
C ASN A 79 -6.93 7.06 2.63
N SER A 80 -6.38 7.46 3.78
CA SER A 80 -6.40 6.65 4.99
C SER A 80 -7.64 6.88 5.87
N LEU A 81 -8.58 7.76 5.50
CA LEU A 81 -9.83 7.99 6.24
C LEU A 81 -11.06 7.47 5.51
N VAL A 82 -11.26 7.93 4.28
CA VAL A 82 -12.53 7.74 3.59
C VAL A 82 -12.60 6.33 3.04
N LEU A 83 -13.62 5.57 3.48
CA LEU A 83 -13.82 4.16 3.14
C LEU A 83 -12.64 3.23 3.51
N ALA A 84 -11.70 3.70 4.32
CA ALA A 84 -10.63 2.87 4.85
C ALA A 84 -11.14 2.03 6.05
N PRO A 85 -10.74 0.75 6.18
CA PRO A 85 -11.25 -0.13 7.23
C PRO A 85 -10.78 0.29 8.63
N VAL A 86 -11.61 0.00 9.64
CA VAL A 86 -11.25 0.22 11.05
C VAL A 86 -10.29 -0.89 11.52
N ILE A 87 -9.14 -0.50 12.10
CA ILE A 87 -8.14 -1.45 12.63
C ILE A 87 -8.40 -1.76 14.12
N ALA A 88 -8.78 -0.76 14.89
CA ALA A 88 -9.13 -0.88 16.31
C ALA A 88 -10.57 -0.45 16.51
N ASN A 89 -11.46 -1.42 16.71
CA ASN A 89 -12.91 -1.22 16.74
C ASN A 89 -13.46 -1.20 18.18
N ASP A 90 -14.75 -0.87 18.31
CA ASP A 90 -15.47 -1.09 19.56
C ASP A 90 -15.59 -2.60 19.87
N PRO A 91 -15.93 -3.00 21.11
CA PRO A 91 -16.04 -4.42 21.47
C PRO A 91 -17.04 -5.23 20.64
N GLY A 92 -18.02 -4.58 20.01
CA GLY A 92 -19.01 -5.22 19.16
C GLY A 92 -18.64 -5.29 17.68
N GLU A 93 -17.48 -4.75 17.27
CA GLU A 93 -17.06 -4.64 15.87
C GLU A 93 -18.11 -3.97 14.96
N THR A 94 -18.74 -2.92 15.48
CA THR A 94 -19.92 -2.27 14.89
C THR A 94 -19.60 -1.31 13.73
N PHE A 95 -18.34 -0.88 13.60
CA PHE A 95 -17.91 0.03 12.53
C PHE A 95 -17.15 -0.68 11.42
N THR A 96 -17.52 -0.45 10.17
CA THR A 96 -16.79 -1.00 9.01
C THR A 96 -15.66 -0.07 8.55
N TYR A 97 -15.94 1.23 8.45
CA TYR A 97 -15.02 2.21 7.88
C TYR A 97 -14.71 3.37 8.84
N ARG A 98 -13.53 3.96 8.68
CA ARG A 98 -13.10 5.15 9.43
C ARG A 98 -14.00 6.35 9.09
N VAL A 99 -14.37 6.53 7.82
CA VAL A 99 -15.42 7.48 7.38
C VAL A 99 -16.33 6.81 6.37
N VAL A 100 -17.64 6.90 6.61
CA VAL A 100 -18.72 6.48 5.71
C VAL A 100 -19.34 7.74 5.08
N PRO A 101 -19.17 7.97 3.76
CA PRO A 101 -19.74 9.12 3.08
C PRO A 101 -21.25 9.22 3.29
N GLY A 102 -21.73 10.37 3.77
CA GLY A 102 -23.14 10.64 4.03
C GLY A 102 -23.64 10.18 5.41
N ASP A 103 -22.86 9.43 6.18
CA ASP A 103 -23.32 8.86 7.46
C ASP A 103 -22.29 9.06 8.59
N PRO A 104 -22.39 10.16 9.35
CA PRO A 104 -21.56 10.38 10.53
C PRO A 104 -21.78 9.34 11.63
N ALA A 105 -22.98 8.77 11.76
CA ALA A 105 -23.26 7.79 12.81
C ALA A 105 -22.57 6.45 12.53
N ALA A 106 -22.42 6.09 11.25
CA ALA A 106 -21.64 4.93 10.82
C ALA A 106 -20.13 5.22 10.67
N SER A 107 -19.69 6.47 10.86
CA SER A 107 -18.29 6.88 10.67
C SER A 107 -17.49 6.79 11.97
N PHE A 108 -16.52 5.88 12.03
CA PHE A 108 -15.74 5.70 13.25
C PHE A 108 -14.92 6.93 13.67
N LEU A 109 -14.48 7.75 12.73
CA LEU A 109 -13.85 9.05 13.01
C LEU A 109 -14.77 9.92 13.88
N HIS A 110 -16.05 10.02 13.52
CA HIS A 110 -17.02 10.83 14.26
C HIS A 110 -17.27 10.25 15.66
N GLU A 111 -17.40 8.92 15.77
CA GLU A 111 -17.55 8.24 17.06
C GLU A 111 -16.36 8.56 17.98
N ARG A 112 -15.13 8.42 17.48
CA ARG A 112 -13.90 8.67 18.24
C ARG A 112 -13.73 10.14 18.64
N LEU A 113 -14.36 11.08 17.93
CA LEU A 113 -14.34 12.50 18.29
C LEU A 113 -15.39 12.87 19.35
N THR A 114 -16.42 12.05 19.55
CA THR A 114 -17.62 12.46 20.33
C THR A 114 -17.86 11.59 21.56
N VAL A 115 -17.35 10.36 21.60
CA VAL A 115 -17.49 9.46 22.75
C VAL A 115 -16.22 8.68 23.06
N PHE A 116 -16.16 8.15 24.28
CA PHE A 116 -15.10 7.21 24.67
C PHE A 116 -15.42 5.81 24.13
N VAL A 117 -14.52 5.26 23.32
CA VAL A 117 -14.68 3.92 22.73
C VAL A 117 -13.76 2.90 23.43
N PRO A 118 -14.32 1.88 24.13
CA PRO A 118 -13.52 0.80 24.72
C PRO A 118 -12.74 -0.01 23.67
N ASN A 119 -11.69 -0.74 24.07
CA ASN A 119 -10.76 -1.47 23.19
C ASN A 119 -9.94 -0.59 22.21
N THR A 120 -10.03 0.72 22.38
CA THR A 120 -9.20 1.69 21.67
C THR A 120 -8.47 2.59 22.68
N SER A 121 -7.72 3.58 22.20
CA SER A 121 -7.16 4.62 23.07
C SER A 121 -8.22 5.60 23.64
N GLY A 122 -9.51 5.36 23.39
CA GLY A 122 -10.62 6.18 23.87
C GLY A 122 -10.97 7.31 22.91
N MET A 123 -11.61 8.35 23.45
CA MET A 123 -11.97 9.57 22.71
C MET A 123 -10.69 10.29 22.24
N MET A 124 -10.71 10.78 21.01
CA MET A 124 -9.64 11.52 20.35
C MET A 124 -10.09 12.96 20.06
N PRO A 125 -9.16 13.92 19.95
CA PRO A 125 -7.72 13.79 20.19
C PRO A 125 -7.41 13.67 21.70
N LEU A 126 -6.42 12.84 22.04
CA LEU A 126 -5.93 12.70 23.41
C LEU A 126 -5.05 13.89 23.83
N GLU A 127 -4.27 14.41 22.89
CA GLU A 127 -3.48 15.62 23.07
C GLU A 127 -4.26 16.80 22.49
N THR A 128 -4.88 17.58 23.37
CA THR A 128 -5.67 18.76 23.01
C THR A 128 -4.84 20.04 22.91
N ASP A 129 -3.51 19.94 23.01
CA ASP A 129 -2.57 21.08 23.04
C ASP A 129 -2.27 21.65 21.64
N GLY A 130 -3.00 21.18 20.62
CA GLY A 130 -3.05 21.84 19.31
C GLY A 130 -3.46 23.31 19.48
N PRO A 131 -2.96 24.22 18.63
CA PRO A 131 -2.89 25.66 18.95
C PRO A 131 -4.24 26.34 19.18
N ASP A 132 -5.36 25.75 18.76
CA ASP A 132 -6.71 26.30 18.95
C ASP A 132 -7.82 25.24 19.15
N TRP A 133 -7.47 23.98 19.45
CA TRP A 133 -8.47 22.92 19.69
C TRP A 133 -9.36 23.19 20.92
N PRO A 134 -8.83 23.58 22.10
CA PRO A 134 -9.66 23.81 23.28
C PRO A 134 -10.80 24.82 23.05
N GLU A 135 -10.53 25.86 22.26
CA GLU A 135 -11.49 26.92 21.93
C GLU A 135 -12.43 26.55 20.78
N ASN A 136 -12.01 25.70 19.84
CA ASN A 136 -12.73 25.46 18.58
C ASN A 136 -13.21 24.01 18.36
N HIS A 137 -12.99 23.09 19.30
CA HIS A 137 -13.31 21.67 19.13
C HIS A 137 -14.77 21.42 18.67
N VAL A 138 -15.75 22.16 19.22
CA VAL A 138 -17.16 22.04 18.78
C VAL A 138 -17.29 22.39 17.29
N GLN A 139 -16.72 23.52 16.87
CA GLN A 139 -16.74 23.95 15.47
C GLN A 139 -16.05 22.93 14.55
N TYR A 140 -14.93 22.36 15.00
CA TYR A 140 -14.18 21.37 14.22
C TYR A 140 -14.94 20.06 14.07
N ILE A 141 -15.57 19.58 15.14
CA ILE A 141 -16.44 18.40 15.08
C ILE A 141 -17.64 18.68 14.17
N ASP A 142 -18.26 19.85 14.24
CA ASP A 142 -19.37 20.25 13.37
C ASP A 142 -18.93 20.32 11.89
N ALA A 143 -17.74 20.84 11.61
CA ALA A 143 -17.19 20.91 10.26
C ALA A 143 -16.88 19.51 9.69
N ILE A 144 -16.28 18.63 10.49
CA ILE A 144 -16.06 17.22 10.10
C ILE A 144 -17.40 16.52 9.86
N THR A 145 -18.37 16.71 10.76
CA THR A 145 -19.72 16.13 10.63
C THR A 145 -20.39 16.60 9.35
N SER A 146 -20.31 17.90 9.05
CA SER A 146 -20.89 18.49 7.83
C SER A 146 -20.21 17.97 6.56
N TRP A 147 -18.89 17.80 6.58
CA TRP A 147 -18.13 17.20 5.48
C TRP A 147 -18.55 15.74 5.24
N ILE A 148 -18.69 14.94 6.30
CA ILE A 148 -19.17 13.55 6.20
C ILE A 148 -20.59 13.53 5.63
N GLN A 149 -21.53 14.30 6.20
CA GLN A 149 -22.92 14.40 5.72
C GLN A 149 -23.01 14.83 4.25
N SER A 150 -22.07 15.66 3.80
CA SER A 150 -21.99 16.15 2.42
C SER A 150 -21.32 15.17 1.44
N GLY A 151 -21.10 13.93 1.88
CA GLY A 151 -20.55 12.84 1.06
C GLY A 151 -19.03 12.73 1.11
N ALA A 152 -18.37 13.25 2.15
CA ALA A 152 -16.94 13.09 2.42
C ALA A 152 -16.03 13.35 1.20
N LYS A 153 -16.32 14.43 0.46
CA LYS A 153 -15.62 14.78 -0.79
C LYS A 153 -14.14 15.11 -0.55
N ASP A 154 -13.31 14.90 -1.57
CA ASP A 154 -11.90 15.27 -1.55
C ASP A 154 -11.72 16.81 -1.51
N MET A 155 -10.45 17.26 -1.48
CA MET A 155 -10.14 18.70 -1.47
C MET A 155 -10.65 19.47 -2.70
N PHE A 156 -10.91 18.78 -3.82
CA PHE A 156 -11.41 19.34 -5.06
C PHE A 156 -12.94 19.27 -5.17
N GLY A 157 -13.62 18.66 -4.20
CA GLY A 157 -15.07 18.48 -4.19
C GLY A 157 -15.54 17.24 -4.97
N ASN A 158 -14.64 16.33 -5.35
CA ASN A 158 -15.01 15.07 -5.97
C ASN A 158 -15.56 14.11 -4.91
N PRO A 159 -16.61 13.33 -5.20
CA PRO A 159 -17.04 12.28 -4.30
C PRO A 159 -15.95 11.21 -4.17
N PRO A 160 -15.86 10.51 -3.02
CA PRO A 160 -14.99 9.35 -2.89
C PRO A 160 -15.44 8.27 -3.85
N THR A 161 -14.47 7.63 -4.49
CA THR A 161 -14.63 6.31 -5.08
C THR A 161 -14.34 5.29 -4.00
N VAL A 162 -15.13 4.21 -3.92
CA VAL A 162 -14.60 2.98 -3.30
C VAL A 162 -13.40 2.63 -4.16
N GLY A 163 -12.19 2.74 -3.62
CA GLY A 163 -11.03 2.23 -4.34
C GLY A 163 -11.20 0.71 -4.35
N ASP A 164 -11.30 0.13 -5.54
CA ASP A 164 -11.11 -1.32 -5.70
C ASP A 164 -9.61 -1.56 -5.53
N LEU A 165 -9.23 -2.47 -4.64
CA LEU A 165 -7.82 -2.83 -4.51
C LEU A 165 -7.49 -3.82 -5.63
N GLU A 166 -6.31 -3.67 -6.23
CA GLU A 166 -5.82 -4.68 -7.16
C GLU A 166 -5.86 -6.09 -6.52
N PRO A 167 -6.29 -7.13 -7.26
CA PRO A 167 -6.36 -8.49 -6.77
C PRO A 167 -5.05 -8.96 -6.14
N GLN A 168 -5.16 -9.79 -5.11
CA GLN A 168 -4.01 -10.34 -4.41
C GLN A 168 -3.96 -11.86 -4.53
N VAL A 169 -2.77 -12.42 -4.71
CA VAL A 169 -2.54 -13.85 -4.53
C VAL A 169 -2.37 -14.12 -3.04
N THR A 170 -3.25 -14.94 -2.47
CA THR A 170 -3.19 -15.35 -1.07
C THR A 170 -2.44 -16.65 -0.87
N GLY A 171 -2.24 -17.44 -1.93
CA GLY A 171 -1.59 -18.74 -1.86
C GLY A 171 -1.10 -19.22 -3.22
N PHE A 172 0.01 -19.95 -3.20
CA PHE A 172 0.61 -20.58 -4.38
C PHE A 172 1.18 -21.95 -4.01
N LEU A 173 0.68 -22.99 -4.69
CA LEU A 173 1.06 -24.39 -4.49
C LEU A 173 1.39 -25.04 -5.82
N VAL A 174 2.27 -26.05 -5.79
CA VAL A 174 2.64 -26.82 -6.99
C VAL A 174 2.48 -28.31 -6.69
N PHE A 175 1.89 -29.05 -7.62
CA PHE A 175 1.58 -30.47 -7.48
C PHE A 175 2.13 -31.29 -8.66
N PRO A 176 2.32 -32.61 -8.48
CA PRO A 176 2.47 -33.52 -9.60
C PRO A 176 1.29 -33.37 -10.57
N HIS A 177 1.57 -33.45 -11.87
CA HIS A 177 0.56 -33.23 -12.90
C HIS A 177 -0.67 -34.14 -12.72
N GLY A 178 -1.87 -33.53 -12.72
CA GLY A 178 -3.15 -34.22 -12.56
C GLY A 178 -3.47 -34.64 -11.11
N SER A 179 -2.74 -34.12 -10.12
CA SER A 179 -2.94 -34.41 -8.70
C SER A 179 -3.21 -33.13 -7.90
N THR A 180 -4.02 -33.23 -6.85
CA THR A 180 -4.16 -32.22 -5.78
C THR A 180 -3.59 -32.73 -4.45
N ASN A 181 -2.89 -33.87 -4.49
CA ASN A 181 -2.23 -34.49 -3.34
C ASN A 181 -0.71 -34.45 -3.51
N GLY A 182 -0.01 -34.27 -2.39
CA GLY A 182 1.45 -34.26 -2.37
C GLY A 182 2.03 -33.00 -3.01
N ALA A 183 1.64 -31.82 -2.50
CA ALA A 183 2.24 -30.55 -2.90
C ALA A 183 3.77 -30.64 -2.76
N TYR A 184 4.49 -30.10 -3.75
CA TYR A 184 5.93 -30.04 -3.69
C TYR A 184 6.38 -29.13 -2.54
N PRO A 185 7.38 -29.55 -1.74
CA PRO A 185 7.83 -28.78 -0.61
C PRO A 185 8.65 -27.57 -1.06
N ARG A 186 8.76 -26.56 -0.19
CA ARG A 186 9.83 -25.57 -0.29
C ARG A 186 11.14 -26.17 0.21
N GLY A 187 12.25 -25.69 -0.32
CA GLY A 187 13.58 -26.13 0.12
C GLY A 187 13.87 -25.83 1.60
N GLU A 188 14.91 -26.47 2.14
CA GLU A 188 15.37 -26.21 3.50
C GLU A 188 16.22 -24.93 3.57
N GLY A 189 16.09 -24.15 4.65
CA GLY A 189 16.90 -22.94 4.88
C GLY A 189 16.19 -21.87 5.69
N GLU A 190 16.91 -20.78 5.99
CA GLU A 190 16.31 -19.58 6.58
C GLU A 190 15.49 -18.81 5.53
N GLY A 191 14.40 -18.19 5.96
CA GLY A 191 13.52 -17.42 5.08
C GLY A 191 12.65 -18.29 4.18
N VAL A 192 12.03 -17.66 3.18
CA VAL A 192 11.15 -18.34 2.22
C VAL A 192 12.02 -18.93 1.12
N GLN A 193 12.05 -20.26 1.06
CA GLN A 193 12.81 -20.97 0.02
C GLN A 193 11.92 -21.25 -1.21
N PRO A 194 12.53 -21.40 -2.41
CA PRO A 194 11.81 -21.83 -3.60
C PRO A 194 11.12 -23.18 -3.42
N ILE A 195 10.03 -23.40 -4.15
CA ILE A 195 9.37 -24.70 -4.24
C ILE A 195 10.24 -25.64 -5.08
N GLU A 196 10.57 -26.81 -4.53
CA GLU A 196 11.42 -27.81 -5.15
C GLU A 196 10.61 -28.74 -6.05
N VAL A 197 10.81 -28.62 -7.36
CA VAL A 197 10.01 -29.32 -8.37
C VAL A 197 10.90 -30.16 -9.31
N PRO A 198 10.49 -31.37 -9.70
CA PRO A 198 11.21 -32.17 -10.68
C PRO A 198 11.08 -31.60 -12.11
N ALA A 199 12.02 -31.96 -12.98
CA ALA A 199 11.99 -31.61 -14.40
C ALA A 199 10.95 -32.46 -15.17
N THR A 200 9.66 -32.20 -14.92
CA THR A 200 8.50 -32.90 -15.51
C THR A 200 7.30 -31.96 -15.58
N ASN A 201 6.18 -32.40 -16.16
CA ASN A 201 4.91 -31.69 -16.04
C ASN A 201 4.45 -31.58 -14.59
N VAL A 202 4.01 -30.39 -14.21
CA VAL A 202 3.46 -30.04 -12.90
C VAL A 202 2.22 -29.16 -13.03
N ASP A 203 1.40 -29.13 -11.98
CA ASP A 203 0.21 -28.28 -11.86
C ASP A 203 0.49 -27.16 -10.86
N LEU A 204 0.38 -25.90 -11.29
CA LEU A 204 0.51 -24.70 -10.46
C LEU A 204 -0.88 -24.25 -10.06
N TRP A 205 -1.14 -24.05 -8.77
CA TRP A 205 -2.42 -23.62 -8.24
C TRP A 205 -2.30 -22.29 -7.49
N PHE A 206 -3.20 -21.37 -7.79
CA PHE A 206 -3.26 -20.04 -7.16
C PHE A 206 -4.61 -19.81 -6.46
N SER A 207 -4.56 -19.21 -5.27
CA SER A 207 -5.72 -18.64 -4.59
C SER A 207 -5.64 -17.13 -4.64
N PHE A 208 -6.78 -16.49 -4.89
CA PHE A 208 -6.90 -15.04 -4.99
C PHE A 208 -7.87 -14.48 -3.97
N ALA A 209 -7.66 -13.23 -3.58
CA ALA A 209 -8.60 -12.42 -2.83
C ALA A 209 -8.61 -10.99 -3.40
N ASP A 210 -9.75 -10.37 -3.30
CA ASP A 210 -10.07 -9.05 -3.86
C ASP A 210 -11.28 -8.51 -3.06
N ASP A 211 -11.41 -7.20 -2.94
CA ASP A 211 -12.47 -6.57 -2.16
C ASP A 211 -13.77 -6.35 -2.94
N GLY A 212 -13.73 -6.24 -4.26
CA GLY A 212 -14.88 -6.03 -5.13
C GLY A 212 -15.27 -7.26 -5.96
N THR A 213 -14.32 -8.10 -6.33
CA THR A 213 -14.46 -9.13 -7.38
C THR A 213 -14.17 -10.54 -6.87
N PRO A 214 -15.17 -11.45 -6.82
CA PRO A 214 -14.93 -12.84 -6.42
C PRO A 214 -13.87 -13.51 -7.30
N ALA A 215 -13.01 -14.36 -6.72
CA ALA A 215 -11.95 -15.03 -7.47
C ALA A 215 -12.44 -15.85 -8.68
N SER A 216 -13.70 -16.29 -8.72
CA SER A 216 -14.28 -16.98 -9.87
C SER A 216 -14.67 -16.07 -11.04
N GLU A 217 -14.73 -14.75 -10.80
CA GLU A 217 -15.11 -13.72 -11.75
C GLU A 217 -13.92 -12.94 -12.30
N LEU A 218 -12.72 -13.16 -11.75
CA LEU A 218 -11.48 -12.59 -12.27
C LEU A 218 -11.24 -12.97 -13.73
N GLY A 219 -10.91 -11.96 -14.54
CA GLY A 219 -10.50 -12.05 -15.92
C GLY A 219 -9.00 -12.18 -16.10
N HIS A 220 -8.55 -12.19 -17.35
CA HIS A 220 -7.12 -12.23 -17.73
C HIS A 220 -6.28 -13.34 -17.06
N ASN A 221 -6.89 -14.51 -16.82
CA ASN A 221 -6.30 -15.62 -16.07
C ASN A 221 -5.11 -16.27 -16.81
N THR A 222 -3.92 -15.68 -16.67
CA THR A 222 -2.70 -16.13 -17.34
C THR A 222 -1.49 -16.08 -16.40
N MET A 223 -0.41 -16.76 -16.77
CA MET A 223 0.87 -16.68 -16.06
C MET A 223 2.04 -16.60 -17.04
N ARG A 224 3.17 -16.08 -16.57
CA ARG A 224 4.46 -16.11 -17.27
C ARG A 224 5.50 -16.77 -16.37
N ILE A 225 6.42 -17.49 -17.02
CA ILE A 225 7.53 -18.17 -16.36
C ILE A 225 8.84 -17.65 -16.95
N ALA A 226 9.69 -17.06 -16.12
CA ALA A 226 10.97 -16.50 -16.55
C ALA A 226 12.13 -17.05 -15.72
N THR A 227 13.33 -17.10 -16.29
CA THR A 227 14.56 -17.45 -15.56
C THR A 227 15.23 -16.25 -14.89
N SER A 228 14.62 -15.05 -15.01
CA SER A 228 15.02 -13.83 -14.32
C SER A 228 13.81 -12.94 -14.08
N LEU A 229 13.86 -12.13 -13.01
CA LEU A 229 12.78 -11.21 -12.63
C LEU A 229 12.51 -10.11 -13.67
N LEU A 230 13.50 -9.78 -14.49
CA LEU A 230 13.38 -8.80 -15.56
C LEU A 230 12.98 -9.43 -16.90
N GLY A 231 12.85 -10.77 -16.94
CA GLY A 231 12.61 -11.53 -18.16
C GLY A 231 11.14 -11.66 -18.57
N PHE A 232 10.20 -11.22 -17.72
CA PHE A 232 8.77 -11.47 -17.96
C PHE A 232 8.26 -10.84 -19.26
N ALA A 233 8.79 -9.69 -19.68
CA ALA A 233 8.37 -9.02 -20.91
C ALA A 233 8.68 -9.80 -22.20
N THR A 234 9.61 -10.77 -22.14
CA THR A 234 10.11 -11.50 -23.33
C THR A 234 9.64 -12.95 -23.41
N VAL A 235 8.89 -13.43 -22.41
CA VAL A 235 8.34 -14.79 -22.36
C VAL A 235 6.83 -14.77 -22.68
N PRO A 236 6.29 -15.82 -23.32
CA PRO A 236 4.87 -15.90 -23.63
C PRO A 236 4.02 -16.09 -22.36
N GLU A 237 2.76 -15.66 -22.45
CA GLU A 237 1.74 -16.01 -21.46
C GLU A 237 1.22 -17.43 -21.66
N LEU A 238 0.96 -18.09 -20.55
CA LEU A 238 0.35 -19.40 -20.44
C LEU A 238 -1.03 -19.25 -19.79
N PRO A 239 -2.09 -19.87 -20.32
CA PRO A 239 -3.42 -19.74 -19.75
C PRO A 239 -3.54 -20.49 -18.41
N LEU A 240 -4.42 -20.00 -17.53
CA LEU A 240 -4.87 -20.70 -16.34
C LEU A 240 -6.31 -21.20 -16.56
N ALA A 241 -6.56 -22.44 -16.17
CA ALA A 241 -7.88 -23.04 -16.11
C ALA A 241 -8.58 -22.66 -14.81
N THR A 242 -9.88 -22.33 -14.88
CA THR A 242 -10.72 -21.90 -13.75
C THR A 242 -11.96 -22.78 -13.54
N ASP A 243 -12.01 -23.94 -14.22
CA ASP A 243 -13.12 -24.90 -14.17
C ASP A 243 -12.98 -25.92 -13.03
N ALA A 244 -11.88 -25.87 -12.27
CA ALA A 244 -11.61 -26.74 -11.15
C ALA A 244 -11.15 -25.93 -9.93
N SER A 245 -11.37 -26.49 -8.74
CA SER A 245 -10.95 -25.89 -7.48
C SER A 245 -10.39 -26.94 -6.52
N MET A 246 -9.49 -26.53 -5.64
CA MET A 246 -9.02 -27.35 -4.54
C MET A 246 -8.85 -26.55 -3.25
N ASN A 247 -8.84 -27.23 -2.10
CA ASN A 247 -8.52 -26.59 -0.82
C ASN A 247 -7.03 -26.79 -0.50
N GLY A 248 -6.40 -25.77 0.09
CA GLY A 248 -5.01 -25.82 0.52
C GLY A 248 -4.66 -24.68 1.48
N PRO A 249 -3.46 -24.69 2.09
CA PRO A 249 -3.01 -23.59 2.93
C PRO A 249 -2.65 -22.35 2.09
N ASP A 250 -3.11 -21.18 2.51
CA ASP A 250 -2.64 -19.88 2.06
C ASP A 250 -1.23 -19.56 2.61
N PHE A 251 -0.67 -18.40 2.27
CA PHE A 251 0.64 -17.98 2.77
C PHE A 251 0.68 -17.77 4.30
N GLY A 252 -0.47 -17.57 4.95
CA GLY A 252 -0.62 -17.50 6.41
C GLY A 252 -0.82 -18.88 7.07
N GLY A 253 -0.94 -19.95 6.30
CA GLY A 253 -1.21 -21.31 6.77
C GLY A 253 -2.69 -21.63 7.04
N SER A 254 -3.60 -20.70 6.72
CA SER A 254 -5.05 -20.93 6.83
C SER A 254 -5.57 -21.68 5.61
N SER A 255 -6.57 -22.55 5.79
CA SER A 255 -7.18 -23.26 4.66
C SER A 255 -8.01 -22.29 3.81
N THR A 256 -7.72 -22.23 2.51
CA THR A 256 -8.44 -21.43 1.51
C THR A 256 -8.72 -22.24 0.24
N VAL A 257 -9.49 -21.65 -0.69
CA VAL A 257 -9.83 -22.24 -1.99
C VAL A 257 -8.87 -21.71 -3.06
N PHE A 258 -8.27 -22.63 -3.80
CA PHE A 258 -7.47 -22.38 -5.00
C PHE A 258 -8.34 -22.63 -6.22
N THR A 259 -8.48 -21.64 -7.09
CA THR A 259 -9.42 -21.65 -8.21
C THR A 259 -8.76 -21.58 -9.58
N HIS A 260 -7.48 -21.22 -9.63
CA HIS A 260 -6.75 -21.06 -10.89
C HIS A 260 -5.63 -22.07 -10.99
N LYS A 261 -5.66 -22.87 -12.06
CA LYS A 261 -4.68 -23.93 -12.31
C LYS A 261 -3.91 -23.66 -13.61
N GLY A 262 -2.57 -23.67 -13.56
CA GLY A 262 -1.70 -23.68 -14.73
C GLY A 262 -1.01 -25.03 -14.91
N ASP A 263 -0.99 -25.56 -16.14
CA ASP A 263 -0.17 -26.72 -16.51
C ASP A 263 1.20 -26.24 -17.04
N LEU A 264 2.29 -26.79 -16.52
CA LEU A 264 3.65 -26.37 -16.90
C LEU A 264 4.55 -27.59 -17.15
N ASP A 265 5.12 -27.69 -18.35
CA ASP A 265 6.16 -28.68 -18.68
C ASP A 265 7.55 -28.14 -18.28
N LEU A 266 8.17 -28.77 -17.29
CA LEU A 266 9.50 -28.40 -16.79
C LEU A 266 10.62 -29.29 -17.32
N SER A 267 10.33 -30.24 -18.21
CA SER A 267 11.29 -31.25 -18.69
C SER A 267 12.50 -30.64 -19.43
N GLY A 268 12.35 -29.43 -19.96
CA GLY A 268 13.40 -28.69 -20.66
C GLY A 268 14.42 -27.97 -19.76
N TYR A 269 14.18 -27.90 -18.45
CA TYR A 269 15.04 -27.16 -17.53
C TYR A 269 16.06 -28.06 -16.82
N ALA A 270 17.29 -27.57 -16.68
CA ALA A 270 18.35 -28.29 -15.99
C ALA A 270 18.17 -28.21 -14.45
N PRO A 271 18.63 -29.22 -13.70
CA PRO A 271 18.69 -29.16 -12.24
C PRO A 271 19.39 -27.90 -11.74
N GLY A 272 18.83 -27.29 -10.69
CA GLY A 272 19.29 -26.03 -10.10
C GLY A 272 18.77 -24.77 -10.79
N THR A 273 18.04 -24.87 -11.90
CA THR A 273 17.41 -23.71 -12.54
C THR A 273 16.38 -23.09 -11.61
N LEU A 274 16.44 -21.76 -11.46
CA LEU A 274 15.40 -20.98 -10.80
C LEU A 274 14.41 -20.47 -11.85
N LEU A 275 13.13 -20.64 -11.56
CA LEU A 275 12.03 -20.15 -12.38
C LEU A 275 11.16 -19.23 -11.53
N PHE A 276 10.96 -18.01 -12.03
CA PHE A 276 10.10 -17.01 -11.42
C PHE A 276 8.75 -17.06 -12.11
N VAL A 277 7.69 -17.14 -11.31
CA VAL A 277 6.31 -17.17 -11.75
C VAL A 277 5.72 -15.79 -11.54
N ARG A 278 5.05 -15.25 -12.56
CA ARG A 278 4.19 -14.07 -12.44
C ARG A 278 2.82 -14.44 -12.96
N VAL A 279 1.81 -14.30 -12.13
CA VAL A 279 0.41 -14.51 -12.51
C VAL A 279 -0.25 -13.17 -12.82
N TYR A 280 -1.20 -13.19 -13.73
CA TYR A 280 -1.99 -12.02 -14.10
C TYR A 280 -3.47 -12.37 -13.95
N VAL A 281 -4.21 -11.43 -13.36
CA VAL A 281 -5.67 -11.44 -13.22
C VAL A 281 -6.20 -10.03 -13.39
N ASP A 282 -7.49 -9.88 -13.67
CA ASP A 282 -8.12 -8.59 -13.94
C ASP A 282 -9.51 -8.56 -13.29
N ASP A 283 -9.76 -7.57 -12.44
CA ASP A 283 -11.06 -7.31 -11.79
C ASP A 283 -11.98 -6.44 -12.66
N GLY A 284 -11.44 -5.80 -13.71
CA GLY A 284 -12.15 -4.89 -14.59
C GLY A 284 -12.26 -3.45 -14.09
N GLU A 285 -11.67 -3.13 -12.93
CA GLU A 285 -11.73 -1.80 -12.31
C GLU A 285 -10.39 -1.02 -12.43
N HIS A 286 -9.34 -1.67 -12.95
CA HIS A 286 -8.01 -1.07 -13.16
C HIS A 286 -7.65 -0.86 -14.66
N ASP A 287 -6.62 -0.05 -14.93
CA ASP A 287 -6.17 0.28 -16.31
C ASP A 287 -5.66 -0.95 -17.10
N GLY A 288 -5.43 -2.07 -16.43
CA GLY A 288 -5.09 -3.34 -17.03
C GLY A 288 -4.88 -4.44 -15.98
N PRO A 289 -4.49 -5.65 -16.41
CA PRO A 289 -4.33 -6.80 -15.52
C PRO A 289 -3.26 -6.57 -14.45
N THR A 290 -3.58 -6.93 -13.22
CA THR A 290 -2.66 -6.93 -12.10
C THR A 290 -1.65 -8.07 -12.25
N GLY A 291 -0.36 -7.75 -12.31
CA GLY A 291 0.73 -8.72 -12.37
C GLY A 291 1.30 -9.01 -10.98
N ILE A 292 1.25 -10.26 -10.52
CA ILE A 292 1.62 -10.65 -9.16
C ILE A 292 2.66 -11.78 -9.22
N PRO A 293 3.87 -11.61 -8.65
CA PRO A 293 4.45 -10.36 -8.16
C PRO A 293 4.72 -9.37 -9.30
N ASP A 294 4.70 -8.07 -9.04
CA ASP A 294 4.96 -7.02 -10.02
C ASP A 294 6.47 -6.65 -10.12
N ASP A 295 6.81 -5.58 -10.85
CA ASP A 295 8.19 -5.09 -10.97
C ASP A 295 8.68 -4.35 -9.70
N GLY A 296 7.76 -3.91 -8.84
CA GLY A 296 8.06 -3.29 -7.55
C GLY A 296 8.27 -4.28 -6.40
N THR A 297 7.87 -5.54 -6.59
CA THR A 297 7.90 -6.57 -5.55
C THR A 297 9.32 -7.04 -5.27
N GLY A 298 9.76 -6.88 -4.02
CA GLY A 298 11.05 -7.34 -3.53
C GLY A 298 10.99 -8.64 -2.71
N PRO A 299 12.14 -9.19 -2.30
CA PRO A 299 12.20 -10.24 -1.28
C PRO A 299 11.60 -9.77 0.05
N PRO A 300 10.95 -10.66 0.83
CA PRO A 300 10.82 -12.09 0.58
C PRO A 300 9.63 -12.47 -0.34
N MET A 301 8.83 -11.50 -0.81
CA MET A 301 7.58 -11.80 -1.52
C MET A 301 7.82 -12.53 -2.85
N VAL A 302 8.85 -12.15 -3.60
CA VAL A 302 9.26 -12.84 -4.82
C VAL A 302 9.59 -14.33 -4.58
N ASP A 303 10.15 -14.66 -3.42
CA ASP A 303 10.58 -16.04 -3.11
C ASP A 303 9.38 -16.99 -2.95
N TYR A 304 8.20 -16.46 -2.59
CA TYR A 304 6.97 -17.25 -2.60
C TYR A 304 6.61 -17.76 -4.00
N PHE A 305 6.98 -17.02 -5.06
CA PHE A 305 6.66 -17.30 -6.47
C PHE A 305 7.84 -17.89 -7.25
N THR A 306 8.80 -18.50 -6.55
CA THR A 306 10.00 -19.08 -7.16
C THR A 306 9.98 -20.59 -7.09
N LEU A 307 10.30 -21.24 -8.21
CA LEU A 307 10.52 -22.68 -8.32
C LEU A 307 12.02 -22.96 -8.50
N ARG A 308 12.47 -24.10 -7.97
CA ARG A 308 13.82 -24.63 -8.22
C ARG A 308 13.72 -26.05 -8.75
N ILE A 309 14.32 -26.27 -9.92
CA ILE A 309 14.38 -27.60 -10.51
C ILE A 309 15.30 -28.49 -9.69
N THR A 310 14.79 -29.63 -9.21
CA THR A 310 15.58 -30.65 -8.51
C THR A 310 16.28 -31.59 -9.48
N ALA A 311 17.30 -32.28 -8.99
CA ALA A 311 17.96 -33.36 -9.72
C ALA A 311 17.06 -34.60 -9.85
#